data_AF-A0A9P4JWI5-F1
#
_entry.id   AF-A0A9P4JWI5-F1
#
_cell.length_a   1.000
_cell.length_b   1.000
_cell.length_c   1.000
_cell.angle_alpha   90.00
_cell.angle_beta   90.00
_cell.angle_gamma   90.00
#
_symmetry.space_group_name_H-M   'P 1'
#
loop_
_entity.id
_entity.type
_entity.pdbx_description
1 polymer ?
#
loop_
_entity_poly.entity_id
_entity_poly.type
_entity_poly.pdbx_seq_one_letter_code
_entity_poly.pdbx_strand_id
1 'polypeptide(L)'
;MTTPMSPSASNLGVHHRRSTRATSRSSSPKPCRVGTPDDYTKKIALYAKQRSNTLYAGVHYERLASFLRKPFEAPSRSSSPGQYIPPFDFASLYTFHGDGHVEFCQPECPDELQKHAGAGRNGLLFFLGQPSPEWLAHAGTAYHIDPEFYHRHLDFLYTLGREDYFSHPSLVTASRHIIQLNYMTIGKFRSQLQHSNQEHLDALRHSITSEMGEYLTTISKRITTSSPLFESIVRSYHILDADHFAIKQQVSICFTQIEKAWTVVIWLDTGKPLAADQPGPWSESLRINQANHRETFLPWIQTIPFAALHAKSLAVTQGRRPVGEMEQSASLIHLDYGKALDKQLMAEDPFYALHEIFSLCAVSEVQFLNVLETKIAADAALELGHDMNVSPANMMYFQSLLDSHADMLRGNIESIKYQEEALWPQPQDSVLRKKSSAARRSLLQDYEALLTRTLILSDRCKSRLTILMNRAGIVEANKSIQQTQEVTKLTRLAFVFTPLSFVATFFGMNLGPFTEITNAYGLWLYFAVSAPLVALLLVSMTWSMSELFLKLARAEKGKKKFV
;
A
#
# COMPACT_ATOMS: atom_id res chain seq x y z
N MET A 1 -55.34 67.32 32.94
CA MET A 1 -56.42 66.32 33.01
C MET A 1 -55.80 64.98 33.41
N THR A 2 -56.34 64.40 34.48
CA THR A 2 -56.28 62.99 34.93
C THR A 2 -54.92 62.36 35.31
N THR A 3 -54.62 62.51 36.60
CA THR A 3 -54.15 61.58 37.66
C THR A 3 -53.69 60.12 37.38
N PRO A 4 -52.88 59.53 38.30
CA PRO A 4 -52.07 58.32 38.07
C PRO A 4 -52.76 57.01 38.53
N MET A 5 -52.32 55.85 37.99
CA MET A 5 -52.58 54.53 38.59
C MET A 5 -51.42 53.54 38.36
N SER A 6 -51.09 52.84 39.45
CA SER A 6 -50.37 51.59 39.58
C SER A 6 -50.89 50.44 38.70
N PRO A 7 -50.09 49.37 38.49
CA PRO A 7 -50.64 48.03 38.29
C PRO A 7 -50.21 47.09 39.45
N SER A 8 -51.19 46.54 40.15
CA SER A 8 -51.01 45.43 41.08
C SER A 8 -51.82 44.22 40.62
N ALA A 9 -51.17 43.06 40.71
CA ALA A 9 -51.74 41.72 40.93
C ALA A 9 -52.36 41.01 39.70
N SER A 10 -52.17 39.71 39.46
CA SER A 10 -51.75 38.64 40.38
C SER A 10 -51.32 37.35 39.66
N ASN A 11 -50.33 36.70 40.29
CA ASN A 11 -50.16 35.27 40.58
C ASN A 11 -50.19 34.20 39.47
N LEU A 12 -49.06 33.47 39.36
CA LEU A 12 -48.98 32.09 39.87
C LEU A 12 -47.53 31.54 39.92
N GLY A 13 -47.04 31.30 41.15
CA GLY A 13 -46.51 29.99 41.56
C GLY A 13 -45.12 29.55 41.10
N VAL A 14 -44.12 29.86 41.93
CA VAL A 14 -42.76 29.28 41.95
C VAL A 14 -42.78 27.82 42.43
N HIS A 15 -41.97 26.93 41.84
CA HIS A 15 -41.27 25.89 42.62
C HIS A 15 -39.92 25.49 42.01
N HIS A 16 -38.87 25.69 42.83
CA HIS A 16 -37.48 25.28 42.63
C HIS A 16 -37.31 23.80 42.28
N ARG A 17 -36.42 23.49 41.33
CA ARG A 17 -35.80 22.16 41.22
C ARG A 17 -34.29 22.24 41.39
N ARG A 18 -33.83 21.50 42.41
CA ARG A 18 -32.44 21.30 42.85
C ARG A 18 -31.56 20.74 41.74
N SER A 19 -30.35 21.29 41.67
CA SER A 19 -29.17 20.72 41.03
C SER A 19 -28.82 19.35 41.64
N THR A 20 -28.75 18.32 40.82
CA THR A 20 -28.11 17.04 41.14
C THR A 20 -26.92 16.82 40.20
N ARG A 21 -25.74 16.80 40.82
CA ARG A 21 -24.43 16.54 40.24
C ARG A 21 -24.39 15.09 39.72
N ALA A 22 -24.51 14.90 38.42
CA ALA A 22 -24.36 13.59 37.79
C ALA A 22 -22.86 13.27 37.67
N THR A 23 -22.36 12.36 38.52
CA THR A 23 -21.06 11.71 38.35
C THR A 23 -21.10 10.85 37.09
N SER A 24 -20.36 11.24 36.06
CA SER A 24 -20.17 10.45 34.84
C SER A 24 -19.30 9.22 35.13
N ARG A 25 -19.95 8.10 35.44
CA ARG A 25 -19.31 6.78 35.32
C ARG A 25 -19.24 6.44 33.83
N SER A 26 -18.04 6.57 33.24
CA SER A 26 -17.67 5.90 32.01
C SER A 26 -17.79 4.39 32.24
N SER A 27 -18.88 3.79 31.78
CA SER A 27 -19.06 2.34 31.78
C SER A 27 -18.48 1.79 30.47
N SER A 28 -17.26 1.28 30.52
CA SER A 28 -16.80 0.29 29.54
C SER A 28 -17.80 -0.87 29.51
N PRO A 29 -18.13 -1.45 28.34
CA PRO A 29 -18.99 -2.63 28.29
C PRO A 29 -18.37 -3.74 29.13
N LYS A 30 -19.19 -4.36 30.00
CA LYS A 30 -18.74 -5.49 30.84
C LYS A 30 -18.27 -6.62 29.91
N PRO A 31 -17.13 -7.27 30.19
CA PRO A 31 -16.71 -8.43 29.42
C PRO A 31 -17.80 -9.49 29.50
N CYS A 32 -18.38 -9.81 28.34
CA CYS A 32 -19.31 -10.93 28.21
C CYS A 32 -18.51 -12.18 28.60
N ARG A 33 -18.99 -13.02 29.52
CA ARG A 33 -18.39 -14.35 29.72
C ARG A 33 -18.49 -15.08 28.38
N VAL A 34 -17.39 -15.13 27.64
CA VAL A 34 -17.32 -15.84 26.38
C VAL A 34 -17.35 -17.32 26.76
N GLY A 35 -18.37 -18.04 26.29
CA GLY A 35 -18.62 -19.44 26.62
C GLY A 35 -17.63 -20.37 25.93
N THR A 36 -18.13 -21.41 25.27
CA THR A 36 -17.29 -22.29 24.44
C THR A 36 -16.85 -21.57 23.15
N PRO A 37 -15.84 -22.08 22.41
CA PRO A 37 -15.49 -21.58 21.06
C PRO A 37 -16.69 -21.46 20.11
N ASP A 38 -17.62 -22.41 20.19
CA ASP A 38 -18.88 -22.39 19.45
C ASP A 38 -19.80 -21.22 19.87
N ASP A 39 -19.90 -20.89 21.17
CA ASP A 39 -20.66 -19.71 21.63
C ASP A 39 -20.05 -18.39 21.12
N TYR A 40 -18.72 -18.27 21.10
CA TYR A 40 -18.02 -17.11 20.55
C TYR A 40 -18.37 -16.90 19.07
N THR A 41 -18.26 -17.95 18.24
CA THR A 41 -18.57 -17.84 16.81
C THR A 41 -20.06 -17.61 16.53
N LYS A 42 -20.95 -18.20 17.35
CA LYS A 42 -22.40 -17.94 17.28
C LYS A 42 -22.74 -16.48 17.57
N LYS A 43 -22.12 -15.86 18.57
CA LYS A 43 -22.33 -14.43 18.89
C LYS A 43 -21.91 -13.52 17.74
N ILE A 44 -20.76 -13.80 17.10
CA ILE A 44 -20.31 -13.05 15.91
C ILE A 44 -21.32 -13.21 14.77
N ALA A 45 -21.80 -14.43 14.52
CA ALA A 45 -22.80 -14.68 13.47
C ALA A 45 -24.16 -14.05 13.74
N LEU A 46 -24.58 -13.93 15.01
CA LEU A 46 -25.78 -13.19 15.39
C LEU A 46 -25.61 -11.70 15.15
N TYR A 47 -24.46 -11.13 15.50
CA TYR A 47 -24.14 -9.73 15.23
C TYR A 47 -24.07 -9.45 13.72
N ALA A 48 -23.48 -10.35 12.93
CA ALA A 48 -23.39 -10.24 11.47
C ALA A 48 -24.77 -10.15 10.77
N LYS A 49 -25.82 -10.67 11.39
CA LYS A 49 -27.21 -10.59 10.88
C LYS A 49 -27.91 -9.28 11.23
N GLN A 50 -27.34 -8.46 12.11
CA GLN A 50 -27.94 -7.19 12.52
C GLN A 50 -27.83 -6.15 11.39
N ARG A 51 -28.99 -5.66 10.94
CA ARG A 51 -29.12 -4.69 9.85
C ARG A 51 -29.93 -3.48 10.31
N SER A 52 -31.16 -3.32 9.81
CA SER A 52 -32.01 -2.14 9.96
C SER A 52 -32.67 -1.97 11.32
N ASN A 53 -32.55 -2.94 12.23
CA ASN A 53 -33.17 -2.90 13.56
C ASN A 53 -32.23 -2.35 14.66
N THR A 54 -31.05 -1.84 14.31
CA THR A 54 -30.05 -1.31 15.24
C THR A 54 -29.22 -0.21 14.59
N LEU A 55 -28.65 0.67 15.39
CA LEU A 55 -27.61 1.61 14.96
C LEU A 55 -26.22 0.95 14.89
N TYR A 56 -26.09 -0.26 15.41
CA TYR A 56 -24.85 -1.03 15.46
C TYR A 56 -24.89 -2.18 14.44
N ALA A 57 -24.94 -1.85 13.14
CA ALA A 57 -25.02 -2.84 12.09
C ALA A 57 -23.76 -3.72 12.03
N GLY A 58 -23.93 -5.05 11.98
CA GLY A 58 -22.83 -6.00 11.99
C GLY A 58 -22.51 -6.65 10.64
N VAL A 59 -23.21 -6.24 9.57
CA VAL A 59 -23.14 -6.86 8.23
C VAL A 59 -21.73 -7.06 7.67
N HIS A 60 -20.78 -6.20 8.05
CA HIS A 60 -19.38 -6.30 7.65
C HIS A 60 -18.70 -7.60 8.14
N TYR A 61 -19.20 -8.22 9.21
CA TYR A 61 -18.70 -9.51 9.70
C TYR A 61 -19.29 -10.75 9.02
N GLU A 62 -20.17 -10.63 8.01
CA GLU A 62 -20.84 -11.79 7.42
C GLU A 62 -19.87 -12.88 6.92
N ARG A 63 -18.80 -12.47 6.22
CA ARG A 63 -17.76 -13.41 5.75
C ARG A 63 -16.92 -13.96 6.91
N LEU A 64 -16.60 -13.13 7.91
CA LEU A 64 -15.86 -13.59 9.10
C LEU A 64 -16.67 -14.65 9.86
N ALA A 65 -17.96 -14.38 10.08
CA ALA A 65 -18.87 -15.28 10.77
C ALA A 65 -19.02 -16.61 10.02
N SER A 66 -19.17 -16.56 8.70
CA SER A 66 -19.22 -17.76 7.86
C SER A 66 -17.90 -18.55 7.93
N PHE A 67 -16.76 -17.86 7.92
CA PHE A 67 -15.45 -18.51 8.03
C PHE A 67 -15.26 -19.21 9.38
N LEU A 68 -15.48 -18.50 10.49
CA LEU A 68 -15.25 -19.02 11.85
C LEU A 68 -16.20 -20.17 12.23
N ARG A 69 -17.39 -20.25 11.64
CA ARG A 69 -18.38 -21.29 11.96
C ARG A 69 -18.16 -22.63 11.26
N LYS A 70 -17.39 -22.67 10.17
CA LYS A 70 -17.19 -23.89 9.36
C LYS A 70 -16.81 -25.14 10.16
N PRO A 71 -15.86 -25.08 11.11
CA PRO A 71 -15.51 -26.25 11.91
C PRO A 71 -16.66 -26.82 12.74
N PHE A 72 -17.60 -25.95 13.14
CA PHE A 72 -18.68 -26.27 14.06
C PHE A 72 -20.01 -26.62 13.36
N GLU A 73 -20.08 -26.45 12.03
CA GLU A 73 -21.27 -26.77 11.21
C GLU A 73 -21.20 -28.14 10.53
N ALA A 74 -20.02 -28.75 10.43
CA ALA A 74 -19.88 -30.09 9.88
C ALA A 74 -20.49 -31.14 10.85
N PRO A 75 -21.46 -31.97 10.43
CA PRO A 75 -21.95 -33.06 11.25
C PRO A 75 -20.77 -33.99 11.52
N SER A 76 -20.52 -34.25 12.81
CA SER A 76 -19.49 -35.12 13.37
C SER A 76 -18.87 -36.03 12.31
N ARG A 77 -17.70 -35.65 11.77
CA ARG A 77 -16.87 -36.63 11.06
C ARG A 77 -16.69 -37.77 12.05
N SER A 78 -17.20 -38.93 11.68
CA SER A 78 -17.08 -40.18 12.40
C SER A 78 -15.69 -40.25 13.03
N SER A 79 -15.69 -40.35 14.35
CA SER A 79 -14.56 -40.68 15.18
C SER A 79 -13.87 -41.93 14.65
N SER A 80 -12.91 -41.71 13.76
CA SER A 80 -11.73 -42.55 13.61
C SER A 80 -10.64 -41.73 14.31
N PRO A 81 -10.00 -42.22 15.38
CA PRO A 81 -8.88 -41.53 16.02
C PRO A 81 -7.63 -41.65 15.12
N GLY A 82 -7.72 -41.09 13.93
CA GLY A 82 -6.60 -40.74 13.07
C GLY A 82 -6.22 -39.31 13.43
N GLN A 83 -5.39 -39.20 14.46
CA GLN A 83 -4.76 -38.02 14.99
C GLN A 83 -4.09 -37.22 13.86
N TYR A 84 -4.80 -36.29 13.23
CA TYR A 84 -4.21 -35.33 12.30
C TYR A 84 -3.57 -34.22 13.14
N ILE A 85 -2.29 -34.38 13.42
CA ILE A 85 -1.44 -33.40 14.10
C ILE A 85 -0.92 -32.47 13.01
N PRO A 86 -1.29 -31.18 13.00
CA PRO A 86 -0.66 -30.23 12.09
C PRO A 86 0.85 -30.18 12.38
N PRO A 87 1.73 -30.01 11.38
CA PRO A 87 3.14 -29.75 11.67
C PRO A 87 3.29 -28.50 12.55
N PHE A 88 4.38 -28.49 13.33
CA PHE A 88 4.53 -28.01 14.71
C PHE A 88 4.47 -26.49 14.98
N ASP A 89 4.16 -25.64 14.01
CA ASP A 89 4.59 -24.22 14.09
C ASP A 89 3.50 -23.20 13.68
N PHE A 90 2.23 -23.35 14.10
CA PHE A 90 1.24 -22.29 13.84
C PHE A 90 1.24 -21.19 14.90
N ALA A 91 1.41 -21.60 16.15
CA ALA A 91 1.32 -20.72 17.29
C ALA A 91 2.56 -20.85 18.17
N SER A 92 2.95 -19.76 18.79
CA SER A 92 4.02 -19.75 19.78
C SER A 92 3.63 -18.86 20.93
N LEU A 93 3.74 -19.39 22.14
CA LEU A 93 3.34 -18.70 23.36
C LEU A 93 4.57 -18.46 24.23
N TYR A 94 4.71 -17.21 24.64
CA TYR A 94 5.70 -16.77 25.62
C TYR A 94 4.97 -16.34 26.89
N THR A 95 5.22 -17.01 27.99
CA THR A 95 4.66 -16.68 29.31
C THR A 95 5.72 -16.06 30.20
N PHE A 96 5.37 -14.95 30.83
CA PHE A 96 6.26 -14.20 31.71
C PHE A 96 5.96 -14.53 33.17
N HIS A 97 6.99 -14.95 33.88
CA HIS A 97 6.94 -15.23 35.31
C HIS A 97 7.45 -14.03 36.11
N GLY A 98 6.98 -13.90 37.36
CA GLY A 98 7.29 -12.75 38.22
C GLY A 98 8.77 -12.67 38.66
N ASP A 99 9.54 -13.72 38.45
CA ASP A 99 10.99 -13.80 38.71
C ASP A 99 11.84 -13.38 37.49
N GLY A 100 11.20 -12.97 36.38
CA GLY A 100 11.86 -12.62 35.13
C GLY A 100 12.17 -13.83 34.23
N HIS A 101 11.74 -15.04 34.61
CA HIS A 101 11.81 -16.20 33.73
C HIS A 101 10.79 -16.09 32.59
N VAL A 102 11.23 -16.43 31.38
CA VAL A 102 10.35 -16.50 30.19
C VAL A 102 10.24 -17.95 29.78
N GLU A 103 9.03 -18.48 29.88
CA GLU A 103 8.69 -19.82 29.44
C GLU A 103 8.18 -19.75 28.00
N PHE A 104 8.62 -20.70 27.17
CA PHE A 104 8.20 -20.83 25.78
C PHE A 104 7.48 -22.16 25.60
N CYS A 105 6.32 -22.13 24.96
CA CYS A 105 5.67 -23.34 24.46
C CYS A 105 5.11 -23.11 23.05
N GLN A 106 5.04 -24.20 22.29
CA GLN A 106 4.33 -24.27 21.03
C GLN A 106 3.09 -25.14 21.27
N PRO A 107 1.89 -24.55 21.34
CA PRO A 107 0.68 -25.32 21.54
C PRO A 107 0.47 -26.31 20.38
N GLU A 108 0.27 -27.59 20.69
CA GLU A 108 0.10 -28.64 19.67
C GLU A 108 -1.34 -28.69 19.13
N CYS A 109 -2.30 -28.23 19.93
CA CYS A 109 -3.71 -28.18 19.54
C CYS A 109 -4.43 -26.92 20.08
N PRO A 110 -5.56 -26.51 19.45
CA PRO A 110 -6.31 -25.34 19.87
C PRO A 110 -6.79 -25.37 21.33
N ASP A 111 -7.03 -26.55 21.89
CA ASP A 111 -7.50 -26.74 23.27
C ASP A 111 -6.46 -26.33 24.33
N GLU A 112 -5.16 -26.41 24.00
CA GLU A 112 -4.09 -26.02 24.92
C GLU A 112 -4.08 -24.53 25.21
N LEU A 113 -4.58 -23.70 24.28
CA LEU A 113 -4.69 -22.25 24.48
C LEU A 113 -5.50 -21.90 25.73
N GLN A 114 -6.58 -22.64 26.00
CA GLN A 114 -7.44 -22.36 27.13
C GLN A 114 -6.77 -22.75 28.47
N LYS A 115 -5.96 -23.80 28.48
CA LYS A 115 -5.17 -24.21 29.65
C LYS A 115 -4.16 -23.12 30.02
N HIS A 116 -3.48 -22.56 29.03
CA HIS A 116 -2.48 -21.52 29.26
C HIS A 116 -3.10 -20.16 29.62
N ALA A 117 -4.20 -19.76 28.98
CA ALA A 117 -4.90 -18.52 29.30
C ALA A 117 -5.40 -18.47 30.76
N GLY A 118 -5.87 -19.61 31.28
CA GLY A 118 -6.36 -19.74 32.66
C GLY A 118 -5.27 -19.62 33.75
N ALA A 119 -3.98 -19.58 33.39
CA ALA A 119 -2.89 -19.51 34.34
C ALA A 119 -2.71 -18.13 35.00
N GLY A 120 -3.42 -17.10 34.52
CA GLY A 120 -3.33 -15.74 35.07
C GLY A 120 -1.95 -15.10 34.92
N ARG A 121 -1.23 -15.44 33.84
CA ARG A 121 0.14 -14.97 33.56
C ARG A 121 0.15 -13.97 32.42
N ASN A 122 1.13 -13.06 32.46
CA ASN A 122 1.38 -12.15 31.36
C ASN A 122 2.07 -12.88 30.21
N GLY A 123 1.81 -12.50 28.96
CA GLY A 123 2.43 -13.21 27.85
C GLY A 123 2.17 -12.64 26.46
N LEU A 124 2.83 -13.27 25.48
CA LEU A 124 2.71 -12.99 24.06
C LEU A 124 2.29 -14.26 23.33
N LEU A 125 1.24 -14.18 22.52
CA LEU A 125 0.77 -15.27 21.67
C LEU A 125 0.97 -14.90 20.21
N PHE A 126 1.85 -15.62 19.50
CA PHE A 126 2.06 -15.47 18.07
C PHE A 126 1.17 -16.42 17.29
N PHE A 127 0.56 -15.94 16.19
CA PHE A 127 -0.04 -16.72 15.11
C PHE A 127 0.72 -16.46 13.81
N LEU A 128 0.90 -17.50 13.01
CA LEU A 128 1.69 -17.46 11.79
C LEU A 128 0.86 -17.79 10.53
N GLY A 129 0.96 -16.94 9.52
CA GLY A 129 0.38 -17.13 8.20
C GLY A 129 -1.15 -17.25 8.21
N GLN A 130 -1.66 -18.06 7.27
CA GLN A 130 -3.08 -18.27 7.05
C GLN A 130 -3.78 -18.91 8.26
N PRO A 131 -4.99 -18.43 8.61
CA PRO A 131 -5.69 -18.85 9.81
C PRO A 131 -6.32 -20.24 9.69
N SER A 132 -6.25 -21.01 10.78
CA SER A 132 -7.29 -22.01 11.06
C SER A 132 -8.47 -21.35 11.78
N PRO A 133 -9.72 -21.54 11.30
CA PRO A 133 -10.90 -21.06 12.01
C PRO A 133 -11.06 -21.69 13.41
N GLU A 134 -10.61 -22.93 13.62
CA GLU A 134 -10.61 -23.54 14.97
C GLU A 134 -9.67 -22.77 15.90
N TRP A 135 -8.43 -22.54 15.48
CA TRP A 135 -7.46 -21.82 16.30
C TRP A 135 -7.94 -20.40 16.65
N LEU A 136 -8.51 -19.66 15.68
CA LEU A 136 -9.06 -18.33 15.94
C LEU A 136 -10.26 -18.36 16.89
N ALA A 137 -11.15 -19.35 16.78
CA ALA A 137 -12.29 -19.47 17.69
C ALA A 137 -11.83 -19.80 19.13
N HIS A 138 -10.88 -20.72 19.29
CA HIS A 138 -10.32 -21.07 20.59
C HIS A 138 -9.56 -19.90 21.22
N ALA A 139 -8.74 -19.20 20.44
CA ALA A 139 -8.03 -18.02 20.90
C ALA A 139 -8.99 -16.87 21.26
N GLY A 140 -10.03 -16.66 20.44
CA GLY A 140 -11.02 -15.62 20.67
C GLY A 140 -11.77 -15.80 21.99
N THR A 141 -12.09 -17.05 22.31
CA THR A 141 -12.65 -17.42 23.61
C THR A 141 -11.64 -17.31 24.75
N ALA A 142 -10.46 -17.93 24.61
CA ALA A 142 -9.48 -18.05 25.69
C ALA A 142 -8.88 -16.70 26.10
N TYR A 143 -8.63 -15.81 25.14
CA TYR A 143 -7.95 -14.53 25.36
C TYR A 143 -8.87 -13.31 25.20
N HIS A 144 -10.19 -13.51 25.03
CA HIS A 144 -11.19 -12.46 24.84
C HIS A 144 -10.86 -11.49 23.68
N ILE A 145 -10.45 -12.05 22.53
CA ILE A 145 -10.04 -11.27 21.36
C ILE A 145 -11.28 -10.64 20.71
N ASP A 146 -11.21 -9.33 20.45
CA ASP A 146 -12.21 -8.59 19.67
C ASP A 146 -12.26 -9.16 18.23
N PRO A 147 -13.43 -9.59 17.71
CA PRO A 147 -13.58 -10.04 16.32
C PRO A 147 -13.07 -9.04 15.28
N GLU A 148 -13.04 -7.74 15.62
CA GLU A 148 -12.46 -6.69 14.80
C GLU A 148 -10.98 -6.94 14.46
N PHE A 149 -10.22 -7.53 15.38
CA PHE A 149 -8.83 -7.92 15.16
C PHE A 149 -8.71 -8.90 13.99
N TYR A 150 -9.56 -9.93 13.96
CA TYR A 150 -9.58 -10.91 12.88
C TYR A 150 -10.04 -10.30 11.57
N HIS A 151 -11.08 -9.46 11.62
CA HIS A 151 -11.61 -8.81 10.44
C HIS A 151 -10.58 -7.92 9.75
N ARG A 152 -9.80 -7.15 10.53
CA ARG A 152 -8.72 -6.30 10.01
C ARG A 152 -7.56 -7.08 9.44
N HIS A 153 -7.12 -8.11 10.15
CA HIS A 153 -6.04 -8.93 9.64
C HIS A 153 -6.48 -9.67 8.37
N LEU A 154 -7.75 -9.99 8.22
CA LEU A 154 -8.30 -10.66 7.05
C LEU A 154 -8.95 -9.71 6.03
N ASP A 155 -8.56 -8.43 6.00
CA ASP A 155 -9.10 -7.40 5.10
C ASP A 155 -9.23 -7.85 3.62
N PHE A 156 -8.26 -8.63 3.12
CA PHE A 156 -8.25 -9.21 1.78
C PHE A 156 -9.43 -10.16 1.48
N LEU A 157 -10.04 -10.77 2.49
CA LEU A 157 -11.25 -11.57 2.33
C LEU A 157 -12.45 -10.71 1.95
N TYR A 158 -12.41 -9.40 2.17
CA TYR A 158 -13.55 -8.49 2.01
C TYR A 158 -13.37 -7.55 0.81
N THR A 159 -12.13 -7.16 0.48
CA THR A 159 -11.83 -6.29 -0.69
C THR A 159 -12.24 -6.90 -2.04
N LEU A 160 -12.44 -8.22 -2.10
CA LEU A 160 -12.85 -8.95 -3.31
C LEU A 160 -14.35 -9.26 -3.36
N GLY A 161 -15.15 -8.60 -2.52
CA GLY A 161 -16.60 -8.82 -2.42
C GLY A 161 -17.48 -7.90 -3.26
N ARG A 162 -18.75 -8.32 -3.44
CA ARG A 162 -19.77 -7.54 -4.16
C ARG A 162 -20.27 -6.33 -3.39
N GLU A 163 -20.22 -6.38 -2.05
CA GLU A 163 -20.64 -5.29 -1.18
C GLU A 163 -19.47 -4.92 -0.27
N ASP A 164 -18.95 -3.71 -0.45
CA ASP A 164 -18.05 -3.06 0.49
C ASP A 164 -18.87 -2.10 1.33
N TYR A 165 -18.81 -2.26 2.66
CA TYR A 165 -19.49 -1.38 3.61
C TYR A 165 -18.61 -0.21 4.05
N PHE A 166 -17.39 -0.10 3.52
CA PHE A 166 -16.43 0.96 3.80
C PHE A 166 -16.18 1.14 5.30
N SER A 167 -16.08 0.03 6.04
CA SER A 167 -15.89 0.02 7.49
C SER A 167 -14.48 0.42 7.93
N HIS A 168 -13.54 0.52 6.99
CA HIS A 168 -12.13 0.82 7.24
C HIS A 168 -11.67 2.08 6.48
N PRO A 169 -10.81 2.93 7.09
CA PRO A 169 -10.30 2.81 8.46
C PRO A 169 -11.38 3.17 9.50
N SER A 170 -11.36 2.48 10.65
CA SER A 170 -12.24 2.81 11.77
C SER A 170 -11.82 4.09 12.47
N LEU A 171 -12.67 4.61 13.35
CA LEU A 171 -12.26 5.63 14.32
C LEU A 171 -11.08 5.16 15.18
N VAL A 172 -10.10 6.05 15.37
CA VAL A 172 -8.89 5.82 16.15
C VAL A 172 -9.21 5.37 17.58
N THR A 173 -10.24 5.96 18.20
CA THR A 173 -10.66 5.62 19.57
C THR A 173 -11.27 4.23 19.69
N ALA A 174 -11.94 3.74 18.65
CA ALA A 174 -12.54 2.41 18.63
C ALA A 174 -11.49 1.30 18.43
N SER A 175 -10.34 1.65 17.87
CA SER A 175 -9.29 0.70 17.47
C SER A 175 -8.01 0.76 18.30
N ARG A 176 -8.02 1.47 19.43
CA ARG A 176 -6.81 1.68 20.26
C ARG A 176 -6.11 0.41 20.75
N HIS A 177 -6.81 -0.72 20.78
CA HIS A 177 -6.28 -2.00 21.25
C HIS A 177 -5.73 -2.87 20.11
N ILE A 178 -5.89 -2.44 18.85
CA ILE A 178 -5.41 -3.14 17.65
C ILE A 178 -4.38 -2.26 16.93
N ILE A 179 -3.18 -2.78 16.73
CA ILE A 179 -2.10 -2.11 16.01
C ILE A 179 -1.78 -2.94 14.76
N GLN A 180 -1.61 -2.30 13.61
CA GLN A 180 -1.18 -2.96 12.38
C GLN A 180 0.14 -2.36 11.92
N LEU A 181 1.17 -3.20 11.87
CA LEU A 181 2.48 -2.84 11.34
C LEU A 181 2.69 -3.55 10.02
N ASN A 182 3.45 -2.94 9.11
CA ASN A 182 3.87 -3.60 7.88
C ASN A 182 5.38 -3.77 7.88
N TYR A 183 5.83 -4.81 7.19
CA TYR A 183 7.24 -5.05 6.91
C TYR A 183 7.44 -5.41 5.46
N MET A 184 8.64 -5.09 4.97
CA MET A 184 9.05 -5.31 3.58
C MET A 184 10.09 -6.43 3.51
N THR A 185 9.88 -7.39 2.62
CA THR A 185 10.91 -8.35 2.22
C THR A 185 11.40 -8.00 0.83
N ILE A 186 12.68 -7.68 0.70
CA ILE A 186 13.30 -7.39 -0.59
C ILE A 186 13.81 -8.69 -1.18
N GLY A 187 13.50 -8.94 -2.44
CA GLY A 187 13.99 -10.10 -3.17
C GLY A 187 14.73 -9.71 -4.44
N LYS A 188 15.47 -10.69 -4.98
CA LYS A 188 16.22 -10.57 -6.23
C LYS A 188 15.61 -11.41 -7.33
N PHE A 189 15.54 -10.82 -8.52
CA PHE A 189 15.24 -11.48 -9.76
C PHE A 189 16.54 -11.82 -10.50
N ARG A 190 16.52 -12.88 -11.32
CA ARG A 190 17.53 -13.04 -12.38
C ARG A 190 16.95 -12.48 -13.67
N SER A 191 17.39 -11.28 -14.00
CA SER A 191 17.21 -10.67 -15.31
C SER A 191 17.71 -11.62 -16.44
N GLN A 192 16.79 -12.16 -17.24
CA GLN A 192 16.99 -12.30 -18.70
C GLN A 192 16.89 -10.92 -19.39
N LEU A 193 16.67 -9.88 -18.60
CA LEU A 193 16.26 -8.51 -18.90
C LEU A 193 17.46 -7.55 -18.93
N GLN A 194 18.68 -8.03 -19.26
CA GLN A 194 19.90 -7.21 -19.24
C GLN A 194 19.83 -5.99 -20.19
N HIS A 195 18.79 -5.93 -21.04
CA HIS A 195 18.49 -4.85 -21.98
C HIS A 195 17.02 -4.40 -21.95
N SER A 196 16.30 -4.59 -20.86
CA SER A 196 14.87 -4.28 -20.83
C SER A 196 14.60 -2.79 -20.88
N ASN A 197 13.87 -2.37 -21.91
CA ASN A 197 13.34 -1.04 -22.07
C ASN A 197 12.31 -0.73 -20.96
N GLN A 198 12.15 0.56 -20.62
CA GLN A 198 11.19 1.03 -19.62
C GLN A 198 9.77 0.50 -19.87
N GLU A 199 9.35 0.41 -21.13
CA GLU A 199 8.04 -0.11 -21.54
C GLU A 199 7.79 -1.56 -21.08
N HIS A 200 8.82 -2.41 -21.10
CA HIS A 200 8.70 -3.79 -20.64
C HIS A 200 8.51 -3.84 -19.13
N LEU A 201 9.22 -2.99 -18.41
CA LEU A 201 9.11 -2.90 -16.96
C LEU A 201 7.74 -2.39 -16.52
N ASP A 202 7.18 -1.42 -17.24
CA ASP A 202 5.83 -0.93 -17.01
C ASP A 202 4.77 -1.99 -17.36
N ALA A 203 4.96 -2.74 -18.45
CA ALA A 203 4.10 -3.88 -18.79
C ALA A 203 4.11 -4.96 -17.69
N LEU A 204 5.28 -5.26 -17.12
CA LEU A 204 5.41 -6.21 -16.01
C LEU A 204 4.68 -5.69 -14.75
N ARG A 205 4.86 -4.41 -14.39
CA ARG A 205 4.13 -3.78 -13.27
C ARG A 205 2.61 -3.83 -13.46
N HIS A 206 2.13 -3.65 -14.69
CA HIS A 206 0.70 -3.80 -15.00
C HIS A 206 0.21 -5.26 -14.88
N SER A 207 0.96 -6.24 -15.41
CA SER A 207 0.61 -7.67 -15.29
C SER A 207 0.47 -8.10 -13.82
N ILE A 208 1.42 -7.67 -12.99
CA ILE A 208 1.48 -8.02 -11.56
C ILE A 208 0.25 -7.53 -10.80
N THR A 209 -0.33 -6.39 -11.17
CA THR A 209 -1.54 -5.91 -10.52
C THR A 209 -2.69 -6.90 -10.71
N SER A 210 -2.81 -7.49 -11.91
CA SER A 210 -3.80 -8.53 -12.19
C SER A 210 -3.46 -9.84 -11.47
N GLU A 211 -2.21 -10.29 -11.54
CA GLU A 211 -1.74 -11.52 -10.89
C GLU A 211 -1.92 -11.49 -9.37
N MET A 212 -1.69 -10.33 -8.73
CA MET A 212 -1.96 -10.14 -7.31
C MET A 212 -3.45 -10.24 -7.00
N GLY A 213 -4.32 -9.69 -7.84
CA GLY A 213 -5.77 -9.82 -7.70
C GLY A 213 -6.24 -11.26 -7.81
N GLU A 214 -5.66 -12.03 -8.75
CA GLU A 214 -5.93 -13.46 -8.91
C GLU A 214 -5.41 -14.29 -7.72
N TYR A 215 -4.22 -13.97 -7.22
CA TYR A 215 -3.65 -14.57 -6.02
C TYR A 215 -4.56 -14.35 -4.81
N LEU A 216 -4.94 -13.10 -4.52
CA LEU A 216 -5.81 -12.75 -3.39
C LEU A 216 -7.21 -13.38 -3.52
N THR A 217 -7.71 -13.53 -4.75
CA THR A 217 -8.94 -14.26 -5.02
C THR A 217 -8.79 -15.76 -4.75
N THR A 218 -7.66 -16.33 -5.14
CA THR A 218 -7.36 -17.75 -4.96
C THR A 218 -7.22 -18.10 -3.49
N ILE A 219 -6.44 -17.34 -2.73
CA ILE A 219 -6.30 -17.51 -1.27
C ILE A 219 -7.63 -17.32 -0.55
N SER A 220 -8.43 -16.32 -0.92
CA SER A 220 -9.78 -16.11 -0.34
C SER A 220 -10.71 -17.30 -0.60
N LYS A 221 -10.68 -17.87 -1.82
CA LYS A 221 -11.43 -19.08 -2.16
C LYS A 221 -10.91 -20.29 -1.38
N ARG A 222 -9.59 -20.47 -1.27
CA ARG A 222 -8.99 -21.59 -0.52
C ARG A 222 -9.39 -21.53 0.94
N ILE A 223 -9.16 -20.40 1.62
CA ILE A 223 -9.56 -20.17 3.02
C ILE A 223 -11.05 -20.46 3.23
N THR A 224 -11.88 -20.24 2.20
CA THR A 224 -13.31 -20.54 2.27
C THR A 224 -13.72 -21.96 1.85
N THR A 225 -12.87 -22.77 1.20
CA THR A 225 -13.29 -24.07 0.63
C THR A 225 -12.42 -25.26 1.05
N SER A 226 -11.14 -25.03 1.33
CA SER A 226 -10.16 -26.05 1.72
C SER A 226 -9.31 -25.56 2.90
N SER A 227 -8.56 -26.44 3.54
CA SER A 227 -7.69 -26.08 4.67
C SER A 227 -6.22 -26.35 4.36
N PRO A 228 -5.55 -25.58 3.47
CA PRO A 228 -4.11 -25.47 3.50
C PRO A 228 -3.74 -24.56 4.67
N LEU A 229 -3.34 -25.18 5.78
CA LEU A 229 -3.02 -24.48 7.01
C LEU A 229 -1.64 -23.82 6.93
N PHE A 230 -1.57 -22.56 7.39
CA PHE A 230 -0.35 -21.85 7.77
C PHE A 230 0.52 -21.34 6.61
N GLU A 231 0.00 -21.21 5.39
CA GLU A 231 0.73 -20.57 4.29
C GLU A 231 0.98 -19.08 4.56
N SER A 232 2.06 -18.51 4.05
CA SER A 232 2.29 -17.07 4.14
C SER A 232 1.25 -16.28 3.32
N ILE A 233 0.86 -15.11 3.82
CA ILE A 233 -0.03 -14.16 3.16
C ILE A 233 0.84 -13.03 2.59
N VAL A 234 0.73 -12.77 1.29
CA VAL A 234 1.38 -11.62 0.64
C VAL A 234 0.35 -10.54 0.35
N ARG A 235 0.52 -9.35 0.92
CA ARG A 235 -0.44 -8.24 0.75
C ARG A 235 -0.21 -7.47 -0.54
N SER A 236 1.05 -7.28 -0.92
CA SER A 236 1.42 -6.57 -2.14
C SER A 236 2.77 -7.04 -2.66
N TYR A 237 2.94 -6.95 -3.98
CA TYR A 237 4.17 -7.31 -4.68
C TYR A 237 4.57 -6.14 -5.59
N HIS A 238 5.82 -5.69 -5.47
CA HIS A 238 6.32 -4.48 -6.12
C HIS A 238 7.58 -4.79 -6.94
N ILE A 239 7.61 -4.40 -8.22
CA ILE A 239 8.81 -4.46 -9.05
C ILE A 239 9.53 -3.12 -8.97
N LEU A 240 10.71 -3.14 -8.35
CA LEU A 240 11.49 -1.94 -8.11
C LEU A 240 12.35 -1.60 -9.32
N ASP A 241 13.01 -2.60 -9.90
CA ASP A 241 13.77 -2.52 -11.14
C ASP A 241 13.83 -3.90 -11.83
N ALA A 242 14.74 -4.06 -12.80
CA ALA A 242 14.92 -5.33 -13.52
C ALA A 242 15.47 -6.48 -12.66
N ASP A 243 16.03 -6.21 -11.48
CA ASP A 243 16.75 -7.18 -10.65
C ASP A 243 16.16 -7.31 -9.23
N HIS A 244 15.25 -6.43 -8.81
CA HIS A 244 14.76 -6.34 -7.45
C HIS A 244 13.25 -6.19 -7.40
N PHE A 245 12.66 -6.92 -6.47
CA PHE A 245 11.25 -6.79 -6.09
C PHE A 245 11.13 -6.62 -4.58
N ALA A 246 9.95 -6.17 -4.13
CA ALA A 246 9.62 -6.13 -2.71
C ALA A 246 8.24 -6.76 -2.47
N ILE A 247 8.14 -7.49 -1.36
CA ILE A 247 6.93 -8.10 -0.84
C ILE A 247 6.52 -7.33 0.41
N LYS A 248 5.27 -6.87 0.44
CA LYS A 248 4.64 -6.30 1.63
C LYS A 248 3.84 -7.35 2.38
N GLN A 249 4.06 -7.40 3.68
CA GLN A 249 3.34 -8.25 4.62
C GLN A 249 3.06 -7.48 5.92
N GLN A 250 2.14 -8.00 6.72
CA GLN A 250 1.59 -7.33 7.89
C GLN A 250 1.81 -8.12 9.19
N VAL A 251 1.93 -7.39 10.29
CA VAL A 251 1.74 -7.86 11.66
C VAL A 251 0.53 -7.16 12.24
N SER A 252 -0.46 -7.91 12.71
CA SER A 252 -1.53 -7.36 13.54
C SER A 252 -1.29 -7.69 14.99
N ILE A 253 -1.48 -6.72 15.88
CA ILE A 253 -1.24 -6.85 17.32
C ILE A 253 -2.54 -6.47 18.04
N CYS A 254 -2.98 -7.30 18.98
CA CYS A 254 -4.14 -7.05 19.82
C CYS A 254 -3.77 -7.17 21.30
N PHE A 255 -4.04 -6.13 22.07
CA PHE A 255 -3.87 -6.16 23.51
C PHE A 255 -5.17 -6.61 24.19
N THR A 256 -5.08 -7.64 25.03
CA THR A 256 -6.19 -8.08 25.87
C THR A 256 -5.75 -8.16 27.33
N GLN A 257 -6.70 -7.89 28.23
CA GLN A 257 -6.45 -7.95 29.67
C GLN A 257 -7.60 -8.67 30.37
N ILE A 258 -7.26 -9.72 31.10
CA ILE A 258 -8.18 -10.54 31.88
C ILE A 258 -7.79 -10.42 33.34
N GLU A 259 -8.66 -9.82 34.14
CA GLU A 259 -8.40 -9.51 35.55
C GLU A 259 -7.13 -8.65 35.74
N LYS A 260 -6.03 -9.27 36.20
CA LYS A 260 -4.73 -8.62 36.41
C LYS A 260 -3.67 -9.05 35.40
N ALA A 261 -3.95 -10.10 34.63
CA ALA A 261 -3.03 -10.64 33.63
C ALA A 261 -3.33 -10.00 32.27
N TRP A 262 -2.29 -9.74 31.50
CA TRP A 262 -2.41 -9.24 30.13
C TRP A 262 -1.85 -10.24 29.13
N THR A 263 -2.41 -10.26 27.93
CA THR A 263 -1.85 -11.00 26.82
C THR A 263 -1.84 -10.12 25.59
N VAL A 264 -0.73 -10.13 24.87
CA VAL A 264 -0.68 -9.51 23.54
C VAL A 264 -0.70 -10.61 22.50
N VAL A 265 -1.73 -10.59 21.66
CA VAL A 265 -1.88 -11.52 20.54
C VAL A 265 -1.31 -10.87 19.30
N ILE A 266 -0.35 -11.53 18.66
CA ILE A 266 0.41 -11.06 17.53
C ILE A 266 0.15 -12.02 16.37
N TRP A 267 -0.28 -11.50 15.23
CA TRP A 267 -0.56 -12.30 14.06
C TRP A 267 0.30 -11.82 12.89
N LEU A 268 1.23 -12.68 12.49
CA LEU A 268 2.15 -12.48 11.38
C LEU A 268 1.57 -13.06 10.09
N ASP A 269 1.65 -12.30 9.01
CA ASP A 269 1.40 -12.80 7.66
C ASP A 269 2.40 -13.88 7.22
N THR A 270 3.61 -13.88 7.78
CA THR A 270 4.62 -14.89 7.50
C THR A 270 4.27 -16.16 8.26
N GLY A 271 4.02 -17.23 7.50
CA GLY A 271 3.84 -18.59 7.99
C GLY A 271 4.85 -19.50 7.32
N LYS A 272 4.35 -20.51 6.60
CA LYS A 272 5.19 -21.40 5.80
C LYS A 272 5.96 -20.60 4.74
N PRO A 273 7.18 -21.05 4.43
CA PRO A 273 8.03 -20.37 3.46
C PRO A 273 7.33 -20.29 2.11
N LEU A 274 7.51 -19.17 1.42
CA LEU A 274 7.00 -19.03 0.06
C LEU A 274 7.68 -20.06 -0.86
N ALA A 275 6.88 -20.86 -1.55
CA ALA A 275 7.35 -21.93 -2.41
C ALA A 275 7.02 -21.67 -3.88
N ALA A 276 7.84 -22.22 -4.79
CA ALA A 276 7.72 -22.00 -6.23
C ALA A 276 6.45 -22.61 -6.85
N ASP A 277 5.84 -23.60 -6.17
CA ASP A 277 4.60 -24.27 -6.57
C ASP A 277 3.34 -23.53 -6.08
N GLN A 278 3.49 -22.52 -5.21
CA GLN A 278 2.39 -21.68 -4.77
C GLN A 278 2.03 -20.65 -5.86
N PRO A 279 0.72 -20.41 -6.11
CA PRO A 279 0.34 -19.36 -7.04
C PRO A 279 0.72 -18.00 -6.46
N GLY A 280 1.30 -17.14 -7.30
CA GLY A 280 1.67 -15.77 -6.95
C GLY A 280 2.73 -15.23 -7.91
N PRO A 281 2.85 -13.90 -8.04
CA PRO A 281 3.80 -13.26 -8.97
C PRO A 281 5.27 -13.56 -8.65
N TRP A 282 5.59 -14.01 -7.44
CA TRP A 282 6.94 -14.42 -7.04
C TRP A 282 7.33 -15.84 -7.44
N SER A 283 6.36 -16.68 -7.83
CA SER A 283 6.54 -18.13 -8.06
C SER A 283 7.66 -18.42 -9.07
N GLU A 284 7.65 -17.74 -10.21
CA GLU A 284 8.65 -17.91 -11.27
C GLU A 284 10.04 -17.48 -10.81
N SER A 285 10.13 -16.38 -10.04
CA SER A 285 11.39 -15.89 -9.48
C SER A 285 12.00 -16.90 -8.51
N LEU A 286 11.18 -17.46 -7.62
CA LEU A 286 11.59 -18.52 -6.70
C LEU A 286 12.06 -19.76 -7.46
N ARG A 287 11.29 -20.22 -8.45
CA ARG A 287 11.61 -21.40 -9.26
C ARG A 287 12.98 -21.28 -9.92
N ILE A 288 13.25 -20.14 -10.55
CA ILE A 288 14.53 -19.87 -11.22
C ILE A 288 15.67 -19.84 -10.20
N ASN A 289 15.52 -19.13 -9.08
CA ASN A 289 16.59 -19.00 -8.10
C ASN A 289 16.90 -20.32 -7.39
N GLN A 290 15.87 -21.08 -7.01
CA GLN A 290 16.00 -22.42 -6.42
C GLN A 290 16.72 -23.39 -7.35
N ALA A 291 16.35 -23.41 -8.64
CA ALA A 291 17.02 -24.26 -9.64
C ALA A 291 18.51 -23.91 -9.82
N ASN A 292 18.93 -22.70 -9.44
CA ASN A 292 20.31 -22.23 -9.54
C ASN A 292 21.04 -22.21 -8.17
N HIS A 293 20.43 -22.74 -7.09
CA HIS A 293 20.97 -22.68 -5.72
C HIS A 293 21.31 -21.27 -5.26
N ARG A 294 20.36 -20.34 -5.44
CA ARG A 294 20.51 -18.93 -5.08
C ARG A 294 19.42 -18.49 -4.11
N GLU A 295 19.84 -17.72 -3.13
CA GLU A 295 18.92 -17.04 -2.22
C GLU A 295 18.05 -16.03 -3.00
N THR A 296 16.74 -16.12 -2.79
CA THR A 296 15.79 -15.18 -3.40
C THR A 296 15.58 -13.94 -2.56
N PHE A 297 15.51 -14.10 -1.24
CA PHE A 297 15.20 -13.03 -0.30
C PHE A 297 16.46 -12.48 0.34
N LEU A 298 16.51 -11.16 0.49
CA LEU A 298 17.60 -10.50 1.20
C LEU A 298 17.30 -10.50 2.70
N PRO A 299 18.31 -10.80 3.55
CA PRO A 299 18.13 -10.72 4.98
C PRO A 299 17.94 -9.26 5.43
N TRP A 300 17.19 -9.08 6.52
CA TRP A 300 17.11 -7.80 7.21
C TRP A 300 18.42 -7.48 7.90
N ILE A 301 19.03 -6.37 7.49
CA ILE A 301 20.29 -5.92 8.06
C ILE A 301 20.00 -4.98 9.24
N GLN A 302 20.18 -5.51 10.46
CA GLN A 302 19.99 -4.75 11.69
C GLN A 302 21.31 -4.17 12.18
N THR A 303 21.27 -2.92 12.63
CA THR A 303 22.40 -2.30 13.32
C THR A 303 22.15 -2.33 14.82
N ILE A 304 22.65 -3.38 15.47
CA ILE A 304 22.63 -3.51 16.93
C ILE A 304 24.05 -3.22 17.45
N PRO A 305 24.23 -2.26 18.39
CA PRO A 305 25.54 -1.97 18.95
C PRO A 305 26.23 -3.23 19.48
N PHE A 306 27.47 -3.45 19.06
CA PHE A 306 28.30 -4.59 19.46
C PHE A 306 27.75 -5.99 19.09
N ALA A 307 26.69 -6.11 18.29
CA ALA A 307 26.11 -7.40 17.93
C ALA A 307 27.09 -8.35 17.23
N ALA A 308 28.01 -7.81 16.42
CA ALA A 308 29.08 -8.59 15.80
C ALA A 308 29.98 -9.32 16.83
N LEU A 309 30.11 -8.78 18.05
CA LEU A 309 30.88 -9.38 19.14
C LEU A 309 30.07 -10.43 19.92
N HIS A 310 28.75 -10.42 19.77
CA HIS A 310 27.80 -11.25 20.52
C HIS A 310 26.89 -12.10 19.62
N ALA A 311 27.34 -12.43 18.40
CA ALA A 311 26.53 -13.13 17.41
C ALA A 311 25.92 -14.45 17.93
N LYS A 312 26.66 -15.19 18.77
CA LYS A 312 26.18 -16.46 19.35
C LYS A 312 24.98 -16.28 20.29
N SER A 313 24.93 -15.20 21.07
CA SER A 313 23.81 -14.96 22.00
C SER A 313 22.57 -14.44 21.29
N LEU A 314 22.74 -13.80 20.13
CA LEU A 314 21.66 -13.29 19.29
C LEU A 314 21.10 -14.34 18.32
N ALA A 315 21.87 -15.38 17.99
CA ALA A 315 21.42 -16.45 17.11
C ALA A 315 20.25 -17.24 17.72
N VAL A 316 19.32 -17.67 16.86
CA VAL A 316 18.25 -18.61 17.24
C VAL A 316 18.87 -19.89 17.83
N THR A 317 18.23 -20.46 18.84
CA THR A 317 18.66 -21.67 19.55
C THR A 317 18.66 -22.83 18.56
N GLN A 318 19.70 -23.68 18.59
CA GLN A 318 19.94 -24.69 17.56
C GLN A 318 18.72 -25.58 17.28
N GLY A 319 17.99 -26.02 18.31
CA GLY A 319 16.80 -26.86 18.16
C GLY A 319 15.57 -26.17 17.56
N ARG A 320 15.60 -24.85 17.38
CA ARG A 320 14.51 -24.04 16.82
C ARG A 320 14.90 -23.36 15.50
N ARG A 321 16.10 -23.62 14.98
CA ARG A 321 16.54 -23.00 13.73
C ARG A 321 15.79 -23.62 12.55
N PRO A 322 15.35 -22.82 11.58
CA PRO A 322 14.85 -23.37 10.32
C PRO A 322 15.96 -24.14 9.61
N VAL A 323 15.57 -25.18 8.88
CA VAL A 323 16.47 -26.08 8.15
C VAL A 323 16.42 -25.71 6.66
N GLY A 324 17.46 -25.07 6.13
CA GLY A 324 17.52 -24.74 4.69
C GLY A 324 18.24 -23.42 4.38
N GLU A 325 18.04 -22.95 3.14
CA GLU A 325 18.46 -21.60 2.69
C GLU A 325 17.70 -20.51 3.45
N MET A 326 18.24 -19.28 3.44
CA MET A 326 17.58 -18.15 4.09
C MET A 326 16.24 -17.85 3.39
N GLU A 327 15.15 -18.03 4.14
CA GLU A 327 13.80 -17.67 3.74
C GLU A 327 13.58 -16.15 3.94
N GLN A 328 12.42 -15.74 4.43
CA GLN A 328 12.14 -14.38 4.80
C GLN A 328 12.61 -14.15 6.25
N SER A 329 13.33 -13.05 6.52
CA SER A 329 13.78 -12.73 7.89
C SER A 329 12.62 -12.65 8.90
N ALA A 330 11.42 -12.32 8.42
CA ALA A 330 10.20 -12.28 9.22
C ALA A 330 9.78 -13.64 9.80
N SER A 331 10.16 -14.77 9.19
CA SER A 331 9.83 -16.11 9.72
C SER A 331 10.51 -16.38 11.06
N LEU A 332 11.58 -15.64 11.37
CA LEU A 332 12.34 -15.78 12.60
C LEU A 332 11.77 -14.97 13.78
N ILE A 333 10.85 -14.03 13.55
CA ILE A 333 10.37 -13.07 14.57
C ILE A 333 9.83 -13.80 15.81
N HIS A 334 9.08 -14.87 15.61
CA HIS A 334 8.44 -15.61 16.69
C HIS A 334 9.40 -16.55 17.44
N LEU A 335 10.63 -16.74 16.96
CA LEU A 335 11.60 -17.69 17.50
C LEU A 335 12.55 -17.02 18.48
N ASP A 336 12.60 -17.52 19.72
CA ASP A 336 13.40 -16.96 20.82
C ASP A 336 13.20 -15.45 21.05
N TYR A 337 11.95 -15.02 20.98
CA TYR A 337 11.57 -13.62 21.04
C TYR A 337 12.09 -12.90 22.30
N GLY A 338 12.50 -11.64 22.14
CA GLY A 338 12.89 -10.76 23.23
C GLY A 338 14.32 -10.99 23.73
N LYS A 339 15.19 -11.69 23.00
CA LYS A 339 16.57 -12.01 23.44
C LYS A 339 17.39 -10.77 23.81
N ALA A 340 17.16 -9.65 23.14
CA ALA A 340 17.83 -8.38 23.40
C ALA A 340 17.11 -7.50 24.45
N LEU A 341 15.94 -7.93 24.94
CA LEU A 341 15.09 -7.13 25.83
C LEU A 341 15.30 -7.50 27.31
N ASP A 342 15.06 -6.51 28.19
CA ASP A 342 15.05 -6.69 29.64
C ASP A 342 13.82 -7.52 30.05
N LYS A 343 14.04 -8.75 30.52
CA LYS A 343 12.98 -9.74 30.77
C LYS A 343 12.00 -9.31 31.86
N GLN A 344 12.47 -8.62 32.88
CA GLN A 344 11.60 -8.09 33.93
C GLN A 344 10.71 -6.97 33.36
N LEU A 345 11.29 -6.08 32.55
CA LEU A 345 10.53 -5.00 31.93
C LEU A 345 9.49 -5.52 30.92
N MET A 346 9.81 -6.59 30.17
CA MET A 346 8.85 -7.25 29.27
C MET A 346 7.64 -7.81 30.04
N ALA A 347 7.84 -8.33 31.24
CA ALA A 347 6.76 -8.90 32.05
C ALA A 347 5.81 -7.83 32.63
N GLU A 348 6.34 -6.63 32.91
CA GLU A 348 5.59 -5.53 33.52
C GLU A 348 4.95 -4.58 32.50
N ASP A 349 5.57 -4.40 31.33
CA ASP A 349 5.14 -3.45 30.29
C ASP A 349 4.86 -4.16 28.95
N PRO A 350 3.58 -4.34 28.59
CA PRO A 350 3.20 -5.00 27.33
C PRO A 350 3.66 -4.24 26.08
N PHE A 351 3.80 -2.92 26.13
CA PHE A 351 4.28 -2.15 24.98
C PHE A 351 5.79 -2.30 24.81
N TYR A 352 6.54 -2.31 25.92
CA TYR A 352 7.97 -2.65 25.87
C TYR A 352 8.18 -4.08 25.37
N ALA A 353 7.32 -5.02 25.74
CA ALA A 353 7.37 -6.38 25.21
C ALA A 353 7.20 -6.43 23.67
N LEU A 354 6.62 -5.42 23.03
CA LEU A 354 6.50 -5.30 21.57
C LEU A 354 7.68 -4.56 20.90
N HIS A 355 8.62 -4.04 21.68
CA HIS A 355 9.68 -3.16 21.19
C HIS A 355 10.49 -3.78 20.03
N GLU A 356 10.79 -5.07 20.13
CA GLU A 356 11.54 -5.79 19.11
C GLU A 356 10.74 -5.89 17.80
N ILE A 357 9.43 -6.18 17.83
CA ILE A 357 8.59 -6.22 16.62
C ILE A 357 8.56 -4.87 15.90
N PHE A 358 8.36 -3.78 16.64
CA PHE A 358 8.38 -2.42 16.08
C PHE A 358 9.74 -2.11 15.46
N SER A 359 10.82 -2.44 16.17
CA SER A 359 12.19 -2.22 15.68
C SER A 359 12.47 -3.01 14.40
N LEU A 360 12.04 -4.27 14.33
CA LEU A 360 12.21 -5.11 13.16
C LEU A 360 11.43 -4.60 11.94
N CYS A 361 10.18 -4.17 12.15
CA CYS A 361 9.38 -3.55 11.09
C CYS A 361 10.05 -2.25 10.60
N ALA A 362 10.52 -1.41 11.51
CA ALA A 362 11.26 -0.19 11.19
C ALA A 362 12.56 -0.48 10.40
N VAL A 363 13.32 -1.52 10.76
CA VAL A 363 14.52 -1.94 10.02
C VAL A 363 14.17 -2.36 8.60
N SER A 364 13.09 -3.13 8.42
CA SER A 364 12.62 -3.53 7.09
C SER A 364 12.24 -2.31 6.23
N GLU A 365 11.65 -1.28 6.84
CA GLU A 365 11.28 -0.03 6.19
C GLU A 365 12.52 0.80 5.82
N VAL A 366 13.50 0.91 6.72
CA VAL A 366 14.80 1.56 6.42
C VAL A 366 15.43 0.91 5.19
N GLN A 367 15.49 -0.41 5.14
CA GLN A 367 16.10 -1.15 4.04
C GLN A 367 15.35 -0.91 2.72
N PHE A 368 14.01 -0.89 2.76
CA PHE A 368 13.18 -0.57 1.61
C PHE A 368 13.42 0.85 1.09
N LEU A 369 13.42 1.85 1.99
CA LEU A 369 13.71 3.25 1.63
C LEU A 369 15.14 3.43 1.08
N ASN A 370 16.13 2.68 1.57
CA ASN A 370 17.48 2.68 1.01
C ASN A 370 17.49 2.21 -0.45
N VAL A 371 16.72 1.15 -0.76
CA VAL A 371 16.60 0.67 -2.14
C VAL A 371 15.92 1.73 -2.99
N LEU A 372 14.78 2.28 -2.56
CA LEU A 372 14.07 3.33 -3.31
C LEU A 372 14.96 4.55 -3.56
N GLU A 373 15.67 5.05 -2.56
CA GLU A 373 16.58 6.18 -2.72
C GLU A 373 17.68 5.88 -3.76
N THR A 374 18.23 4.66 -3.73
CA THR A 374 19.23 4.23 -4.71
C THR A 374 18.64 4.18 -6.13
N LYS A 375 17.41 3.68 -6.30
CA LYS A 375 16.76 3.61 -7.62
C LYS A 375 16.34 4.97 -8.14
N ILE A 376 15.84 5.85 -7.27
CA ILE A 376 15.53 7.24 -7.62
C ILE A 376 16.80 7.98 -8.06
N ALA A 377 17.92 7.78 -7.37
CA ALA A 377 19.19 8.39 -7.74
C ALA A 377 19.77 7.84 -9.07
N ALA A 378 19.56 6.54 -9.35
CA ALA A 378 20.00 5.94 -10.61
C ALA A 378 19.18 6.44 -11.80
N ASP A 379 17.85 6.48 -11.68
CA ASP A 379 16.94 7.00 -12.71
C ASP A 379 17.23 8.48 -13.00
N ALA A 380 17.44 9.26 -11.94
CA ALA A 380 17.90 10.65 -12.01
C ALA A 380 19.20 10.88 -12.79
N ALA A 381 20.15 9.94 -12.73
CA ALA A 381 21.40 10.05 -13.48
C ALA A 381 21.17 9.83 -14.97
N LEU A 382 20.24 8.94 -15.34
CA LEU A 382 19.83 8.71 -16.73
C LEU A 382 19.14 9.94 -17.33
N GLU A 383 18.42 10.73 -16.51
CA GLU A 383 17.80 11.99 -16.93
C GLU A 383 18.82 12.99 -17.50
N LEU A 384 20.10 12.95 -17.11
CA LEU A 384 21.12 13.88 -17.63
C LEU A 384 21.64 13.49 -19.03
N GLY A 385 21.25 12.33 -19.56
CA GLY A 385 21.60 11.87 -20.89
C GLY A 385 20.95 12.70 -22.01
N HIS A 386 21.63 12.78 -23.17
CA HIS A 386 21.14 13.48 -24.36
C HIS A 386 20.03 12.72 -25.11
N ASP A 387 19.81 11.44 -24.79
CA ASP A 387 18.84 10.58 -25.49
C ASP A 387 17.40 10.78 -25.01
N MET A 388 16.48 10.75 -25.98
CA MET A 388 15.19 11.44 -25.97
C MET A 388 14.01 10.64 -25.37
N ASN A 389 14.26 9.59 -24.60
CA ASN A 389 13.19 8.79 -23.98
C ASN A 389 13.07 9.10 -22.49
N VAL A 390 12.42 10.22 -22.19
CA VAL A 390 12.17 10.68 -20.82
C VAL A 390 10.82 10.12 -20.37
N SER A 391 10.82 9.00 -19.66
CA SER A 391 9.58 8.42 -19.12
C SER A 391 9.35 8.86 -17.67
N PRO A 392 8.19 9.46 -17.33
CA PRO A 392 7.85 9.80 -15.95
C PRO A 392 7.39 8.58 -15.12
N ALA A 393 7.26 7.40 -15.74
CA ALA A 393 6.61 6.24 -15.13
C ALA A 393 7.30 5.76 -13.85
N ASN A 394 8.63 5.67 -13.82
CA ASN A 394 9.38 5.27 -12.62
C ASN A 394 9.17 6.24 -11.46
N MET A 395 9.23 7.54 -11.72
CA MET A 395 9.04 8.55 -10.68
C MET A 395 7.60 8.53 -10.15
N MET A 396 6.59 8.38 -11.02
CA MET A 396 5.19 8.22 -10.58
C MET A 396 5.01 6.96 -9.73
N TYR A 397 5.63 5.86 -10.14
CA TYR A 397 5.57 4.59 -9.41
C TYR A 397 6.20 4.72 -8.02
N PHE A 398 7.44 5.22 -7.92
CA PHE A 398 8.11 5.41 -6.63
C PHE A 398 7.39 6.43 -5.74
N GLN A 399 6.85 7.50 -6.31
CA GLN A 399 6.07 8.47 -5.56
C GLN A 399 4.84 7.81 -4.93
N SER A 400 4.07 7.02 -5.68
CA SER A 400 2.87 6.36 -5.14
C SER A 400 3.21 5.36 -4.02
N LEU A 401 4.32 4.64 -4.13
CA LEU A 401 4.83 3.78 -3.05
C LEU A 401 5.19 4.61 -1.80
N LEU A 402 5.95 5.69 -1.97
CA LEU A 402 6.37 6.55 -0.84
C LEU A 402 5.18 7.21 -0.16
N ASP A 403 4.21 7.70 -0.92
CA ASP A 403 2.99 8.32 -0.36
C ASP A 403 2.19 7.28 0.46
N SER A 404 2.05 6.04 -0.03
CA SER A 404 1.38 4.96 0.71
C SER A 404 2.13 4.56 2.00
N HIS A 405 3.47 4.53 1.96
CA HIS A 405 4.28 4.27 3.15
C HIS A 405 4.23 5.42 4.17
N ALA A 406 4.12 6.67 3.71
CA ALA A 406 3.97 7.82 4.60
C ALA A 406 2.66 7.74 5.40
N ASP A 407 1.56 7.36 4.77
CA ASP A 407 0.28 7.17 5.45
C ASP A 407 0.34 6.05 6.50
N MET A 408 1.01 4.95 6.15
CA MET A 408 1.24 3.83 7.06
C MET A 408 2.07 4.24 8.28
N LEU A 409 3.16 4.97 8.07
CA LEU A 409 4.03 5.47 9.14
C LEU A 409 3.30 6.47 10.05
N ARG A 410 2.42 7.32 9.51
CA ARG A 410 1.58 8.22 10.33
C ARG A 410 0.69 7.43 11.29
N GLY A 411 0.01 6.38 10.80
CA GLY A 411 -0.81 5.50 11.64
C GLY A 411 0.00 4.77 12.74
N ASN A 412 1.22 4.35 12.42
CA ASN A 412 2.12 3.73 13.41
C ASN A 412 2.57 4.74 14.47
N ILE A 413 2.94 5.96 14.07
CA ILE A 413 3.31 7.05 15.00
C ILE A 413 2.15 7.36 15.94
N GLU A 414 0.94 7.45 15.41
CA GLU A 414 -0.28 7.65 16.21
C GLU A 414 -0.46 6.51 17.22
N SER A 415 -0.31 5.26 16.79
CA SER A 415 -0.42 4.08 17.67
C SER A 415 0.60 4.11 18.82
N ILE A 416 1.84 4.53 18.54
CA ILE A 416 2.90 4.69 19.55
C ILE A 416 2.55 5.82 20.53
N LYS A 417 2.04 6.96 20.04
CA LYS A 417 1.66 8.11 20.87
C LYS A 417 0.49 7.78 21.79
N TYR A 418 -0.55 7.12 21.27
CA TYR A 418 -1.76 6.84 22.04
C TYR A 418 -1.56 5.86 23.18
N GLN A 419 -0.51 5.05 23.18
CA GLN A 419 -0.22 4.15 24.30
C GLN A 419 0.02 4.91 25.62
N GLU A 420 0.50 6.14 25.53
CA GLU A 420 0.74 7.02 26.68
C GLU A 420 -0.57 7.40 27.40
N GLU A 421 -1.68 7.43 26.66
CA GLU A 421 -3.05 7.69 27.13
C GLU A 421 -3.87 6.40 27.34
N ALA A 422 -3.37 5.27 26.85
CA ALA A 422 -4.05 3.99 26.93
C ALA A 422 -3.90 3.38 28.32
N LEU A 423 -4.90 2.61 28.75
CA LEU A 423 -4.94 1.91 30.04
C LEU A 423 -3.98 0.69 30.10
N TRP A 424 -2.90 0.69 29.32
CA TRP A 424 -1.93 -0.40 29.33
C TRP A 424 -1.19 -0.42 30.67
N PRO A 425 -0.94 -1.61 31.24
CA PRO A 425 -0.14 -1.76 32.45
C PRO A 425 1.20 -1.03 32.32
N GLN A 426 1.61 -0.35 33.39
CA GLN A 426 2.90 0.32 33.47
C GLN A 426 3.72 -0.25 34.62
N PRO A 427 5.05 -0.27 34.51
CA PRO A 427 5.93 -0.69 35.60
C PRO A 427 5.68 0.12 36.87
N GLN A 428 5.63 -0.58 38.00
CA GLN A 428 5.48 0.08 39.30
C GLN A 428 6.78 0.76 39.72
N ASP A 429 7.92 0.11 39.44
CA ASP A 429 9.23 0.68 39.72
C ASP A 429 9.52 1.89 38.83
N SER A 430 9.90 2.99 39.47
CA SER A 430 10.33 4.23 38.82
C SER A 430 11.50 4.06 37.85
N VAL A 431 12.44 3.14 38.13
CA VAL A 431 13.62 2.90 37.27
C VAL A 431 13.19 2.18 35.99
N LEU A 432 12.41 1.12 36.13
CA LEU A 432 11.84 0.36 35.01
C LEU A 432 10.92 1.24 34.16
N ARG A 433 10.09 2.09 34.79
CA ARG A 433 9.25 3.06 34.08
C ARG A 433 10.08 4.05 33.25
N LYS A 434 11.19 4.54 33.79
CA LYS A 434 12.11 5.41 33.03
C LYS A 434 12.70 4.67 31.82
N LYS A 435 13.17 3.43 31.99
CA LYS A 435 13.68 2.58 30.90
C LYS A 435 12.62 2.36 29.80
N SER A 436 11.42 1.95 30.18
CA SER A 436 10.30 1.77 29.22
C SER A 436 10.00 3.08 28.47
N SER A 437 9.89 4.20 29.19
CA SER A 437 9.62 5.50 28.56
C SER A 437 10.72 5.92 27.59
N ALA A 438 11.99 5.57 27.87
CA ALA A 438 13.11 5.83 26.98
C ALA A 438 13.07 4.94 25.74
N ALA A 439 12.77 3.65 25.89
CA ALA A 439 12.61 2.72 24.77
C ALA A 439 11.46 3.14 23.84
N ARG A 440 10.30 3.54 24.39
CA ARG A 440 9.19 4.09 23.60
C ARG A 440 9.58 5.37 22.87
N ARG A 441 10.26 6.30 23.55
CA ARG A 441 10.72 7.56 22.93
C ARG A 441 11.68 7.29 21.78
N SER A 442 12.57 6.31 21.91
CA SER A 442 13.44 5.86 20.83
C SER A 442 12.63 5.37 19.62
N LEU A 443 11.66 4.47 19.84
CA LEU A 443 10.79 4.00 18.75
C LEU A 443 10.05 5.15 18.08
N LEU A 444 9.47 6.06 18.87
CA LEU A 444 8.76 7.20 18.32
C LEU A 444 9.68 8.06 17.44
N GLN A 445 10.91 8.34 17.93
CA GLN A 445 11.91 9.08 17.18
C GLN A 445 12.31 8.37 15.88
N ASP A 446 12.49 7.05 15.92
CA ASP A 446 12.84 6.25 14.74
C ASP A 446 11.72 6.29 13.68
N TYR A 447 10.46 6.15 14.09
CA TYR A 447 9.32 6.22 13.19
C TYR A 447 9.07 7.64 12.65
N GLU A 448 9.27 8.69 13.46
CA GLU A 448 9.19 10.09 13.00
C GLU A 448 10.31 10.43 12.00
N ALA A 449 11.52 9.89 12.23
CA ALA A 449 12.63 10.01 11.29
C ALA A 449 12.35 9.27 9.97
N LEU A 450 11.79 8.06 10.03
CA LEU A 450 11.33 7.30 8.87
C LEU A 450 10.29 8.08 8.07
N LEU A 451 9.25 8.60 8.72
CA LEU A 451 8.22 9.41 8.06
C LEU A 451 8.83 10.63 7.38
N THR A 452 9.70 11.36 8.08
CA THR A 452 10.38 12.53 7.53
C THR A 452 11.19 12.18 6.29
N ARG A 453 11.95 11.08 6.33
CA ARG A 453 12.73 10.59 5.19
C ARG A 453 11.84 10.21 4.01
N THR A 454 10.75 9.48 4.25
CA THR A 454 9.78 9.09 3.22
C THR A 454 9.17 10.32 2.54
N LEU A 455 8.81 11.35 3.31
CA LEU A 455 8.27 12.60 2.76
C LEU A 455 9.29 13.36 1.92
N ILE A 456 10.55 13.41 2.36
CA ILE A 456 11.65 14.01 1.58
C ILE A 456 11.84 13.27 0.25
N LEU A 457 11.83 11.93 0.27
CA LEU A 457 11.94 11.14 -0.97
C LEU A 457 10.72 11.36 -1.88
N SER A 458 9.50 11.43 -1.34
CA SER A 458 8.28 11.70 -2.12
C SER A 458 8.35 13.09 -2.78
N ASP A 459 8.81 14.11 -2.05
CA ASP A 459 8.98 15.48 -2.57
C ASP A 459 10.06 15.56 -3.66
N ARG A 460 11.17 14.81 -3.49
CA ARG A 460 12.19 14.65 -4.54
C ARG A 460 11.60 14.04 -5.81
N CYS A 461 10.75 13.00 -5.70
CA CYS A 461 10.06 12.43 -6.85
C CYS A 461 9.12 13.44 -7.53
N LYS A 462 8.32 14.20 -6.76
CA LYS A 462 7.42 15.24 -7.29
C LYS A 462 8.17 16.35 -8.04
N SER A 463 9.29 16.79 -7.47
CA SER A 463 10.17 17.78 -8.10
C SER A 463 10.72 17.26 -9.43
N ARG A 464 11.19 16.00 -9.47
CA ARG A 464 11.67 15.37 -10.70
C ARG A 464 10.58 15.18 -11.73
N LEU A 465 9.39 14.73 -11.34
CA LEU A 465 8.24 14.61 -12.23
C LEU A 465 7.93 15.92 -12.96
N THR A 466 8.04 17.04 -12.26
CA THR A 466 7.85 18.37 -12.87
C THR A 466 8.90 18.64 -13.96
N ILE A 467 10.17 18.29 -13.71
CA ILE A 467 11.26 18.42 -14.68
C ILE A 467 11.02 17.51 -15.89
N LEU A 468 10.64 16.24 -15.65
CA LEU A 468 10.36 15.25 -16.69
C LEU A 468 9.20 15.68 -17.59
N MET A 469 8.12 16.20 -16.99
CA MET A 469 6.96 16.71 -17.73
C MET A 469 7.31 17.93 -18.58
N ASN A 470 8.07 18.89 -18.02
CA ASN A 470 8.54 20.05 -18.77
C ASN A 470 9.43 19.63 -19.96
N ARG A 471 10.31 18.66 -19.76
CA ARG A 471 11.18 18.14 -20.82
C ARG A 471 10.39 17.39 -21.89
N ALA A 472 9.46 16.53 -21.51
CA ALA A 472 8.58 15.83 -22.44
C ALA A 472 7.76 16.82 -23.30
N GLY A 473 7.26 17.90 -22.68
CA GLY A 473 6.60 19.00 -23.39
C GLY A 473 7.49 19.70 -24.41
N ILE A 474 8.76 19.98 -24.06
CA ILE A 474 9.75 20.57 -25.00
C ILE A 474 10.05 19.62 -26.15
N VAL A 475 10.20 18.33 -25.88
CA VAL A 475 10.45 17.30 -26.90
C VAL A 475 9.30 17.22 -27.89
N GLU A 476 8.06 17.12 -27.40
CA GLU A 476 6.88 17.05 -28.25
C GLU A 476 6.67 18.35 -29.06
N ALA A 477 6.94 19.51 -28.45
CA ALA A 477 6.92 20.79 -29.16
C ALA A 477 7.95 20.83 -30.31
N ASN A 478 9.18 20.39 -30.06
CA ASN A 478 10.22 20.33 -31.09
C ASN A 478 9.84 19.36 -32.22
N LYS A 479 9.25 18.21 -31.90
CA LYS A 479 8.75 17.24 -32.88
C LYS A 479 7.61 17.83 -33.72
N SER A 480 6.66 18.52 -33.09
CA SER A 480 5.57 19.21 -33.79
C SER A 480 6.09 20.31 -34.72
N ILE A 481 7.12 21.07 -34.29
CA ILE A 481 7.79 22.06 -35.14
C ILE A 481 8.45 21.39 -36.34
N GLN A 482 9.16 20.27 -36.15
CA GLN A 482 9.79 19.52 -37.24
C GLN A 482 8.75 19.00 -38.24
N GLN A 483 7.66 18.38 -37.75
CA GLN A 483 6.55 17.94 -38.60
C GLN A 483 5.93 19.11 -39.37
N THR A 484 5.75 20.27 -38.72
CA THR A 484 5.24 21.49 -39.37
C THR A 484 6.19 21.98 -40.47
N GLN A 485 7.51 21.88 -40.27
CA GLN A 485 8.50 22.23 -41.28
C GLN A 485 8.46 21.27 -42.48
N GLU A 486 8.28 19.96 -42.25
CA GLU A 486 8.12 18.97 -43.32
C GLU A 486 6.84 19.23 -44.13
N VAL A 487 5.71 19.47 -43.46
CA VAL A 487 4.46 19.88 -44.11
C VAL A 487 4.67 21.17 -44.90
N THR A 488 5.36 22.16 -44.34
CA THR A 488 5.66 23.43 -45.02
C THR A 488 6.48 23.20 -46.30
N LYS A 489 7.49 22.32 -46.27
CA LYS A 489 8.29 21.96 -47.46
C LYS A 489 7.42 21.30 -48.53
N LEU A 490 6.54 20.38 -48.14
CA LEU A 490 5.61 19.72 -49.06
C LEU A 490 4.61 20.71 -49.67
N THR A 491 4.04 21.60 -48.85
CA THR A 491 3.13 22.65 -49.32
C THR A 491 3.83 23.58 -50.31
N ARG A 492 5.06 24.04 -50.02
CA ARG A 492 5.85 24.84 -50.98
C ARG A 492 6.01 24.14 -52.32
N LEU A 493 6.28 22.83 -52.32
CA LEU A 493 6.42 22.04 -53.53
C LEU A 493 5.11 21.96 -54.32
N ALA A 494 3.98 21.70 -53.64
CA ALA A 494 2.65 21.63 -54.25
C ALA A 494 2.22 22.96 -54.89
N PHE A 495 2.55 24.11 -54.26
CA PHE A 495 2.28 25.44 -54.82
C PHE A 495 3.03 25.72 -56.13
N VAL A 496 4.17 25.06 -56.37
CA VAL A 496 4.91 25.18 -57.64
C VAL A 496 4.36 24.23 -58.70
N PHE A 497 4.13 22.95 -58.35
CA PHE A 497 3.77 21.93 -59.34
C PHE A 497 2.29 21.92 -59.72
N THR A 498 1.37 22.25 -58.82
CA THR A 498 -0.07 22.19 -59.11
C THR A 498 -0.47 23.13 -60.25
N PRO A 499 -0.08 24.42 -60.25
CA PRO A 499 -0.40 25.35 -61.35
C PRO A 499 0.38 25.01 -62.62
N LEU A 500 1.63 24.57 -62.50
CA LEU A 500 2.47 24.20 -63.64
C LEU A 500 1.88 22.99 -64.39
N SER A 501 1.41 21.98 -63.65
CA SER A 501 0.72 20.82 -64.21
C SER A 501 -0.62 21.20 -64.84
N PHE A 502 -1.36 22.14 -64.24
CA PHE A 502 -2.60 22.66 -64.82
C PHE A 502 -2.36 23.36 -66.16
N VAL A 503 -1.37 24.25 -66.24
CA VAL A 503 -0.99 24.95 -67.46
C VAL A 503 -0.48 23.95 -68.52
N ALA A 504 0.35 22.97 -68.13
CA ALA A 504 0.83 21.93 -69.03
C ALA A 504 -0.32 21.07 -69.58
N THR A 505 -1.30 20.72 -68.74
CA THR A 505 -2.50 19.99 -69.16
C THR A 505 -3.35 20.84 -70.11
N PHE A 506 -3.58 22.12 -69.79
CA PHE A 506 -4.36 23.03 -70.63
C PHE A 506 -3.77 23.20 -72.03
N PHE A 507 -2.45 23.38 -72.14
CA PHE A 507 -1.77 23.45 -73.44
C PHE A 507 -1.53 22.08 -74.09
N GLY A 508 -1.63 20.98 -73.34
CA GLY A 508 -1.60 19.61 -73.85
C GLY A 508 -2.95 19.12 -74.38
N MET A 509 -4.03 19.85 -74.13
CA MET A 509 -5.34 19.56 -74.71
C MET A 509 -5.40 20.06 -76.16
N ASN A 510 -5.83 19.19 -77.09
CA ASN A 510 -6.04 19.53 -78.50
C ASN A 510 -7.31 20.39 -78.67
N LEU A 511 -7.26 21.63 -78.20
CA LEU A 511 -8.34 22.60 -78.37
C LEU A 511 -8.19 23.25 -79.77
N GLY A 512 -9.24 23.14 -80.59
CA GLY A 512 -9.26 23.58 -82.00
C GLY A 512 -8.66 24.96 -82.33
N PRO A 513 -8.78 26.00 -81.49
CA PRO A 513 -8.17 27.31 -81.73
C PRO A 513 -6.64 27.33 -81.75
N PHE A 514 -5.97 26.33 -81.17
CA PHE A 514 -4.51 26.25 -81.09
C PHE A 514 -3.89 25.40 -82.21
N THR A 515 -4.70 24.60 -82.91
CA THR A 515 -4.24 23.71 -84.00
C THR A 515 -4.45 24.31 -85.39
N GLU A 516 -5.35 25.28 -85.57
CA GLU A 516 -5.77 25.78 -86.89
C GLU A 516 -5.19 27.16 -87.29
N ILE A 517 -4.40 27.82 -86.43
CA ILE A 517 -3.83 29.15 -86.72
C ILE A 517 -2.39 29.02 -87.25
N THR A 518 -2.17 29.48 -88.48
CA THR A 518 -0.94 29.39 -89.31
C THR A 518 0.30 30.14 -88.81
N ASN A 519 0.33 30.53 -87.53
CA ASN A 519 1.53 30.96 -86.82
C ASN A 519 1.58 30.16 -85.53
N ALA A 520 2.32 29.06 -85.56
CA ALA A 520 2.46 28.17 -84.41
C ALA A 520 2.91 28.98 -83.19
N TYR A 521 2.03 29.11 -82.19
CA TYR A 521 2.43 29.58 -80.87
C TYR A 521 3.51 28.62 -80.39
N GLY A 522 4.77 29.04 -80.45
CA GLY A 522 5.89 28.19 -80.09
C GLY A 522 5.81 27.79 -78.61
N LEU A 523 6.62 26.80 -78.22
CA LEU A 523 6.82 26.37 -76.83
C LEU A 523 7.07 27.53 -75.84
N TRP A 524 7.49 28.70 -76.33
CA TRP A 524 7.66 29.92 -75.55
C TRP A 524 6.39 30.42 -74.85
N LEU A 525 5.19 30.22 -75.42
CA LEU A 525 3.93 30.68 -74.81
C LEU A 525 3.64 29.97 -73.47
N TYR A 526 3.99 28.69 -73.36
CA TYR A 526 3.91 27.93 -72.11
C TYR A 526 4.75 28.58 -71.01
N PHE A 527 5.99 28.97 -71.32
CA PHE A 527 6.88 29.65 -70.37
C PHE A 527 6.39 31.07 -70.02
N ALA A 528 5.82 31.80 -70.99
CA ALA A 528 5.26 33.13 -70.78
C ALA A 528 4.04 33.17 -69.84
N VAL A 529 3.25 32.08 -69.79
CA VAL A 529 2.08 31.97 -68.90
C VAL A 529 2.45 31.32 -67.55
N SER A 530 3.29 30.28 -67.55
CA SER A 530 3.63 29.54 -66.33
C SER A 530 4.53 30.32 -65.38
N ALA A 531 5.53 31.07 -65.88
CA ALA A 531 6.49 31.77 -65.03
C ALA A 531 5.84 32.90 -64.18
N PRO A 532 4.98 33.79 -64.74
CA PRO A 532 4.28 34.80 -63.95
C PRO A 532 3.30 34.19 -62.94
N LEU A 533 2.63 33.10 -63.31
CA LEU A 533 1.66 32.41 -62.44
C LEU A 533 2.36 31.79 -61.22
N VAL A 534 3.46 31.07 -61.43
CA VAL A 534 4.25 30.49 -60.32
C VAL A 534 4.85 31.58 -59.45
N ALA A 535 5.38 32.67 -60.06
CA ALA A 535 5.91 33.81 -59.31
C ALA A 535 4.84 34.47 -58.43
N LEU A 536 3.63 34.70 -58.96
CA LEU A 536 2.52 35.28 -58.21
C LEU A 536 2.10 34.40 -57.04
N LEU A 537 2.05 33.08 -57.23
CA LEU A 537 1.67 32.13 -56.18
C LEU A 537 2.74 32.00 -55.09
N LEU A 538 4.03 32.03 -55.45
CA LEU A 538 5.12 32.05 -54.47
C LEU A 538 5.14 33.36 -53.66
N VAL A 539 4.92 34.50 -54.31
CA VAL A 539 4.82 35.80 -53.61
C VAL A 539 3.63 35.80 -52.66
N SER A 540 2.47 35.29 -53.11
CA SER A 540 1.28 35.15 -52.27
C SER A 540 1.48 34.22 -51.07
N MET A 541 2.38 33.24 -51.15
CA MET A 541 2.70 32.34 -50.03
C MET A 541 3.63 33.00 -49.00
N THR A 542 4.56 33.85 -49.46
CA THR A 542 5.56 34.51 -48.60
C THR A 542 5.05 35.77 -47.90
N TRP A 543 4.07 36.46 -48.49
CA TRP A 543 3.43 37.62 -47.87
C TRP A 543 2.19 37.15 -47.11
N SER A 544 2.20 37.30 -45.78
CA SER A 544 0.98 37.02 -45.02
C SER A 544 -0.14 37.91 -45.57
N MET A 545 -1.25 37.28 -45.97
CA MET A 545 -2.43 38.00 -46.48
C MET A 545 -2.92 39.07 -45.50
N SER A 546 -2.59 38.95 -44.21
CA SER A 546 -2.82 39.96 -43.18
C SER A 546 -2.03 41.26 -43.39
N GLU A 547 -0.75 41.21 -43.77
CA GLU A 547 0.03 42.41 -44.06
C GLU A 547 -0.40 43.09 -45.36
N LEU A 548 -0.81 42.30 -46.35
CA LEU A 548 -1.29 42.77 -47.64
C LEU A 548 -2.63 43.49 -47.49
N PHE A 549 -3.58 42.92 -46.74
CA PHE A 549 -4.85 43.58 -46.41
C PHE A 549 -4.65 44.82 -45.54
N LEU A 550 -3.73 44.83 -44.58
CA LEU A 550 -3.42 46.01 -43.77
C LEU A 550 -2.78 47.14 -44.59
N LYS A 551 -1.90 46.82 -45.55
CA LYS A 551 -1.29 47.81 -46.46
C LYS A 551 -2.33 48.36 -47.44
N LEU A 552 -3.22 47.53 -47.97
CA LEU A 552 -4.31 47.96 -48.85
C LEU A 552 -5.34 48.81 -48.08
N ALA A 553 -5.73 48.42 -46.87
CA ALA A 553 -6.63 49.20 -46.02
C ALA A 553 -6.04 50.55 -45.58
N ARG A 554 -4.71 50.61 -45.35
CA ARG A 554 -4.00 51.89 -45.11
C ARG A 554 -3.94 52.76 -46.37
N ALA A 555 -3.74 52.19 -47.55
CA ALA A 555 -3.77 52.91 -48.82
C ALA A 555 -5.16 53.49 -49.12
N GLU A 556 -6.23 52.78 -48.75
CA GLU A 556 -7.62 53.26 -48.87
C GLU A 556 -7.96 54.39 -47.89
N LYS A 557 -7.49 54.31 -46.64
CA LYS A 557 -7.63 55.41 -45.66
C LYS A 557 -6.80 56.65 -46.03
N GLY A 558 -5.68 56.48 -46.73
CA GLY A 558 -4.86 57.58 -47.26
C GLY A 558 -5.56 58.37 -48.38
N LYS A 559 -6.35 57.69 -49.23
CA LYS A 559 -7.12 58.34 -50.32
C LYS A 559 -8.35 59.13 -49.83
N LYS A 560 -8.93 58.80 -48.68
CA LYS A 560 -10.09 59.53 -48.11
C LYS A 560 -9.74 60.84 -47.36
N LYS A 561 -8.46 61.23 -47.29
CA LYS A 561 -8.04 62.53 -46.72
C LYS A 561 -7.78 63.63 -47.77
N PHE A 562 -8.00 63.32 -49.05
CA PHE A 562 -7.94 64.27 -50.17
C PHE A 562 -9.23 64.19 -50.98
N VAL A 563 -10.37 64.48 -50.34
CA VAL A 563 -11.59 65.00 -50.98
C VAL A 563 -12.19 66.02 -50.03
#